data_AF-A0A7K3EQY2-F1
#
_entry.id   AF-A0A7K3EQY2-F1
#
_cell.length_a   1.000
_cell.length_b   1.000
_cell.length_c   1.000
_cell.angle_alpha   90.00
_cell.angle_beta   90.00
_cell.angle_gamma   90.00
#
_symmetry.space_group_name_H-M   'P 1'
#
loop_
_entity.id
_entity.type
_entity.pdbx_description
1 polymer ?
#
loop_
_entity_poly.entity_id
_entity_poly.type
_entity_poly.pdbx_seq_one_letter_code
_entity_poly.pdbx_strand_id
1 'polypeptide(L)'
;MRPAVTRTFVSAATIIGIAAGTLAGGAVGAAASEAPAQSAASTQRASVLAVNNLGLNVARAKNWQCFLTRSGFEPWEHNGLLGTDSWKAAQRLFNAQGFHGGTRLVVDGVVGPRTIKALQRFLNSYGFRLAVDGIVGDLTTAAFWEFNGVPVQDRRCV
;
A
#
# COMPACT_ATOMS: atom_id res chain seq x y z
N MET A 1 -1.39 -8.64 -29.34
CA MET A 1 -1.79 -7.42 -30.07
C MET A 1 -2.24 -6.39 -29.02
N ARG A 2 -1.53 -5.27 -28.90
CA ARG A 2 -1.83 -4.21 -27.91
C ARG A 2 -2.90 -3.26 -28.49
N PRO A 3 -3.97 -2.90 -27.77
CA PRO A 3 -4.94 -1.93 -28.26
C PRO A 3 -4.43 -0.51 -28.01
N ALA A 4 -4.42 0.33 -29.05
CA ALA A 4 -4.28 1.77 -28.94
C ALA A 4 -5.68 2.38 -29.03
N VAL A 5 -6.14 3.06 -27.97
CA VAL A 5 -7.40 3.81 -27.98
C VAL A 5 -7.04 5.28 -27.77
N THR A 6 -7.05 6.03 -28.87
CA THR A 6 -6.91 7.48 -28.91
C THR A 6 -8.27 8.08 -28.57
N ARG A 7 -8.38 8.85 -27.48
CA ARG A 7 -9.61 9.58 -27.13
C ARG A 7 -9.31 11.06 -27.03
N THR A 8 -9.74 11.77 -28.07
CA THR A 8 -9.77 13.22 -28.22
C THR A 8 -10.73 13.82 -27.19
N PHE A 9 -10.26 14.74 -26.35
CA PHE A 9 -11.14 15.56 -25.50
C PHE A 9 -11.35 16.92 -26.16
N VAL A 10 -12.62 17.24 -26.42
CA VAL A 10 -13.08 18.53 -26.94
C VAL A 10 -13.27 19.46 -25.74
N SER A 11 -12.61 20.62 -25.78
CA SER A 11 -12.71 21.66 -24.76
C SER A 11 -13.91 22.57 -25.06
N ALA A 12 -14.77 22.79 -24.07
CA ALA A 12 -15.71 23.91 -24.04
C ALA A 12 -15.91 24.35 -22.59
N ALA A 13 -15.51 25.59 -22.28
CA ALA A 13 -15.92 26.28 -21.07
C ALA A 13 -16.26 27.73 -21.44
N THR A 14 -17.53 28.04 -21.26
CA THR A 14 -18.24 29.25 -21.64
C THR A 14 -17.89 30.39 -20.69
N ILE A 15 -17.60 31.58 -21.24
CA ILE A 15 -17.30 32.80 -20.48
C ILE A 15 -18.62 33.49 -20.12
N ILE A 16 -18.82 33.79 -18.83
CA ILE A 16 -19.79 34.78 -18.37
C ILE A 16 -19.06 35.69 -17.39
N GLY A 17 -18.67 36.87 -17.87
CA GLY A 17 -18.35 38.02 -17.02
C GLY A 17 -19.52 38.99 -17.07
N ILE A 18 -19.84 39.61 -15.92
CA ILE A 18 -20.37 40.97 -15.74
C ILE A 18 -20.50 41.18 -14.22
N ALA A 19 -19.79 42.16 -13.68
CA ALA A 19 -20.29 43.00 -12.58
C ALA A 19 -19.56 44.33 -12.62
N ALA A 20 -20.32 45.40 -12.88
CA ALA A 20 -19.91 46.79 -12.87
C ALA A 20 -19.97 47.36 -11.45
N GLY A 21 -19.12 48.35 -11.13
CA GLY A 21 -19.17 49.07 -9.86
C GLY A 21 -18.11 50.15 -9.73
N THR A 22 -18.57 51.40 -9.61
CA THR A 22 -17.90 52.70 -9.75
C THR A 22 -17.14 53.23 -8.51
N LEU A 23 -16.02 53.91 -8.78
CA LEU A 23 -15.54 55.23 -8.27
C LEU A 23 -15.29 55.51 -6.76
N ALA A 24 -14.10 56.11 -6.52
CA ALA A 24 -13.74 57.16 -5.53
C ALA A 24 -12.84 56.81 -4.31
N GLY A 25 -11.64 57.42 -4.29
CA GLY A 25 -11.11 58.17 -3.13
C GLY A 25 -10.15 57.48 -2.14
N GLY A 26 -8.93 58.03 -2.00
CA GLY A 26 -8.24 58.14 -0.70
C GLY A 26 -7.08 57.17 -0.42
N ALA A 27 -5.92 57.74 -0.08
CA ALA A 27 -4.66 57.07 0.28
C ALA A 27 -4.74 56.27 1.58
N VAL A 28 -4.05 55.12 1.68
CA VAL A 28 -2.91 54.78 2.57
C VAL A 28 -2.58 53.28 2.46
N GLY A 29 -1.32 52.92 2.68
CA GLY A 29 -0.75 51.63 2.32
C GLY A 29 -1.24 50.40 3.10
N ALA A 30 -1.12 49.25 2.44
CA ALA A 30 -0.69 47.96 2.99
C ALA A 30 -0.58 46.99 1.81
N ALA A 31 0.64 46.53 1.49
CA ALA A 31 0.85 45.45 0.54
C ALA A 31 0.31 44.14 1.17
N ALA A 32 -0.94 43.78 0.89
CA ALA A 32 -1.49 42.49 1.25
C ALA A 32 -0.99 41.46 0.23
N SER A 33 -0.16 40.53 0.71
CA SER A 33 0.36 39.41 -0.08
C SER A 33 -0.79 38.51 -0.54
N GLU A 34 -0.84 38.21 -1.83
CA GLU A 34 -1.68 37.17 -2.40
C GLU A 34 -1.35 35.82 -1.74
N ALA A 35 -2.35 35.19 -1.12
CA ALA A 35 -2.25 33.81 -0.68
C ALA A 35 -2.51 32.89 -1.90
N PRO A 36 -1.54 32.06 -2.33
CA PRO A 36 -1.83 31.05 -3.32
C PRO A 36 -2.66 29.95 -2.66
N ALA A 37 -3.91 29.81 -3.10
CA ALA A 37 -4.74 28.65 -2.78
C ALA A 37 -4.01 27.39 -3.29
N GLN A 38 -3.51 26.61 -2.34
CA GLN A 38 -2.72 25.42 -2.55
C GLN A 38 -3.46 24.45 -3.47
N SER A 39 -2.79 24.06 -4.55
CA SER A 39 -3.22 23.04 -5.48
C SER A 39 -3.65 21.77 -4.74
N ALA A 40 -4.90 21.35 -4.94
CA ALA A 40 -5.38 20.02 -4.59
C ALA A 40 -4.74 18.98 -5.53
N ALA A 41 -3.45 18.72 -5.35
CA ALA A 41 -2.74 17.60 -5.94
C ALA A 41 -2.86 16.40 -4.98
N SER A 42 -3.92 15.60 -5.10
CA SER A 42 -3.91 14.25 -4.54
C SER A 42 -4.80 13.28 -5.30
N THR A 43 -4.60 13.22 -6.62
CA THR A 43 -4.82 11.99 -7.39
C THR A 43 -3.48 11.31 -7.61
N GLN A 44 -2.71 11.15 -6.55
CA GLN A 44 -1.54 10.29 -6.59
C GLN A 44 -2.00 8.90 -6.21
N ARG A 45 -2.27 8.04 -7.20
CA ARG A 45 -2.22 6.56 -7.10
C ARG A 45 -2.40 5.93 -8.48
N ALA A 46 -1.56 6.32 -9.43
CA ALA A 46 -1.15 5.37 -10.46
C ALA A 46 -0.07 4.49 -9.80
N SER A 47 -0.39 3.21 -9.68
CA SER A 47 0.36 2.17 -8.97
C SER A 47 1.78 2.02 -9.51
N VAL A 48 2.76 2.66 -8.87
CA VAL A 48 4.09 2.07 -8.77
C VAL A 48 3.88 0.74 -8.05
N LEU A 49 4.45 -0.36 -8.55
CA LEU A 49 4.47 -1.64 -7.83
C LEU A 49 5.07 -1.38 -6.43
N ALA A 50 4.22 -1.15 -5.44
CA ALA A 50 4.68 -0.72 -4.13
C ALA A 50 5.16 -1.97 -3.40
N VAL A 51 6.47 -2.21 -3.48
CA VAL A 51 7.15 -3.13 -2.57
C VAL A 51 6.84 -2.67 -1.15
N ASN A 52 6.25 -3.55 -0.36
CA ASN A 52 5.95 -3.29 1.04
C ASN A 52 6.52 -4.41 1.90
N ASN A 53 7.73 -4.20 2.41
CA ASN A 53 8.43 -5.18 3.25
C ASN A 53 7.99 -5.16 4.72
N LEU A 54 7.13 -4.21 5.14
CA LEU A 54 6.71 -4.06 6.54
C LEU A 54 7.87 -4.08 7.55
N GLY A 55 8.96 -3.39 7.22
CA GLY A 55 10.16 -3.29 8.07
C GLY A 55 11.19 -4.41 7.90
N LEU A 56 10.96 -5.42 7.04
CA LEU A 56 11.98 -6.40 6.72
C LEU A 56 13.06 -5.83 5.79
N ASN A 57 14.31 -6.20 6.08
CA ASN A 57 15.39 -6.05 5.10
C ASN A 57 15.29 -7.16 4.03
N VAL A 58 16.10 -7.05 2.98
CA VAL A 58 16.11 -8.00 1.86
C VAL A 58 16.28 -9.45 2.33
N ALA A 59 17.21 -9.71 3.26
CA ALA A 59 17.48 -11.07 3.73
C ALA A 59 16.26 -11.69 4.44
N ARG A 60 15.61 -10.96 5.35
CA ARG A 60 14.42 -11.46 6.05
C ARG A 60 13.19 -11.51 5.15
N ALA A 61 13.06 -10.59 4.21
CA ALA A 61 11.99 -10.65 3.21
C ALA A 61 12.10 -11.90 2.32
N LYS A 62 13.32 -12.36 1.99
CA LYS A 62 13.53 -13.66 1.33
C LYS A 62 13.06 -14.83 2.20
N ASN A 63 13.28 -14.78 3.51
CA ASN A 63 12.76 -15.80 4.42
C ASN A 63 11.23 -15.84 4.40
N TRP A 64 10.56 -14.69 4.33
CA TRP A 64 9.09 -14.64 4.17
C TRP A 64 8.63 -15.28 2.86
N GLN A 65 9.26 -14.90 1.74
CA GLN A 65 8.97 -15.48 0.43
C GLN A 65 9.19 -17.00 0.43
N CYS A 66 10.27 -17.47 1.08
CA CYS A 66 10.56 -18.88 1.20
C CYS A 66 9.56 -19.63 2.10
N PHE A 67 9.15 -19.02 3.22
CA PHE A 67 8.11 -19.55 4.08
C PHE A 67 6.80 -19.76 3.31
N LEU A 68 6.40 -18.79 2.48
CA LEU A 68 5.23 -18.88 1.62
C LEU A 68 5.34 -20.05 0.63
N THR A 69 6.47 -20.19 -0.07
CA THR A 69 6.75 -21.34 -0.96
C THR A 69 6.65 -22.67 -0.24
N ARG A 70 7.31 -22.82 0.92
CA ARG A 70 7.28 -24.06 1.71
C ARG A 70 5.89 -24.39 2.26
N SER A 71 5.06 -23.38 2.44
CA SER A 71 3.66 -23.53 2.84
C SER A 71 2.71 -23.81 1.65
N GLY A 72 3.23 -23.88 0.41
CA GLY A 72 2.45 -24.16 -0.79
C GLY A 72 1.82 -22.92 -1.45
N PHE A 73 2.28 -21.71 -1.10
CA PHE A 73 1.76 -20.44 -1.64
C PHE A 73 2.88 -19.66 -2.31
N GLU A 74 3.18 -19.94 -3.58
CA GLU A 74 4.37 -19.38 -4.22
C GLU A 74 4.25 -17.87 -4.52
N PRO A 75 5.25 -17.05 -4.12
CA PRO A 75 5.29 -15.61 -4.36
C PRO A 75 5.89 -15.20 -5.73
N TRP A 76 6.05 -16.15 -6.66
CA TRP A 76 6.72 -16.05 -7.98
C TRP A 76 8.23 -15.72 -7.94
N GLU A 77 8.71 -14.90 -7.00
CA GLU A 77 10.12 -14.51 -6.86
C GLU A 77 10.61 -14.55 -5.40
N HIS A 78 11.92 -14.78 -5.21
CA HIS A 78 12.63 -14.80 -3.91
C HIS A 78 13.73 -13.73 -3.84
N ASN A 79 13.43 -12.52 -4.31
CA ASN A 79 14.37 -11.41 -4.39
C ASN A 79 14.44 -10.54 -3.12
N GLY A 80 13.62 -10.81 -2.10
CA GLY A 80 13.53 -10.01 -0.87
C GLY A 80 12.78 -8.69 -1.05
N LEU A 81 12.04 -8.53 -2.15
CA LEU A 81 11.11 -7.44 -2.40
C LEU A 81 9.68 -7.99 -2.28
N LEU A 82 8.99 -7.66 -1.20
CA LEU A 82 7.60 -8.08 -0.97
C LEU A 82 6.64 -7.23 -1.82
N GLY A 83 6.58 -7.57 -3.11
CA GLY A 83 5.68 -6.96 -4.09
C GLY A 83 4.28 -7.58 -4.09
N THR A 84 3.48 -7.19 -5.08
CA THR A 84 2.08 -7.63 -5.27
C THR A 84 1.93 -9.14 -5.19
N ASP A 85 2.84 -9.87 -5.82
CA ASP A 85 2.78 -11.32 -5.91
C ASP A 85 3.11 -12.04 -4.60
N SER A 86 4.08 -11.52 -3.84
CA SER A 86 4.33 -11.97 -2.47
C SER A 86 3.12 -11.75 -1.56
N TRP A 87 2.44 -10.61 -1.70
CA TRP A 87 1.26 -10.32 -0.90
C TRP A 87 0.01 -11.09 -1.34
N LYS A 88 -0.14 -11.39 -2.64
CA LYS A 88 -1.17 -12.33 -3.10
C LYS A 88 -0.95 -13.72 -2.53
N ALA A 89 0.28 -14.21 -2.52
CA ALA A 89 0.61 -15.49 -1.89
C ALA A 89 0.27 -15.49 -0.39
N ALA A 90 0.65 -14.45 0.35
CA ALA A 90 0.27 -14.28 1.76
C ALA A 90 -1.25 -14.25 1.98
N GLN A 91 -1.99 -13.50 1.17
CA GLN A 91 -3.46 -13.43 1.24
C GLN A 91 -4.11 -14.80 0.96
N ARG A 92 -3.57 -15.60 0.04
CA ARG A 92 -4.02 -16.98 -0.20
C ARG A 92 -3.78 -17.85 1.03
N LEU A 93 -2.59 -17.77 1.63
CA LEU A 93 -2.25 -18.48 2.87
C LEU A 93 -3.22 -18.10 3.99
N PHE A 94 -3.43 -16.81 4.24
CA PHE A 94 -4.34 -16.33 5.27
C PHE A 94 -5.79 -16.78 5.07
N ASN A 95 -6.23 -16.82 3.81
CA ASN A 95 -7.55 -17.33 3.45
C ASN A 95 -7.66 -18.84 3.65
N ALA A 96 -6.62 -19.61 3.32
CA ALA A 96 -6.62 -21.06 3.44
C ALA A 96 -6.51 -21.53 4.90
N GLN A 97 -5.75 -20.80 5.73
CA GLN A 97 -5.50 -21.15 7.13
C GLN A 97 -6.45 -20.46 8.13
N GLY A 98 -7.48 -19.76 7.65
CA GLY A 98 -8.52 -19.18 8.51
C GLY A 98 -8.15 -17.85 9.20
N PHE A 99 -6.99 -17.25 8.90
CA PHE A 99 -6.57 -15.97 9.48
C PHE A 99 -7.36 -14.75 8.98
N HIS A 100 -8.22 -14.91 7.98
CA HIS A 100 -9.07 -13.86 7.45
C HIS A 100 -10.13 -13.33 8.45
N GLY A 101 -10.41 -14.07 9.53
CA GLY A 101 -11.29 -13.64 10.63
C GLY A 101 -12.75 -13.46 10.23
N GLY A 102 -13.33 -14.49 9.62
CA GLY A 102 -14.74 -14.55 9.22
C GLY A 102 -15.00 -14.11 7.79
N THR A 103 -14.43 -12.98 7.35
CA THR A 103 -14.61 -12.51 5.97
C THR A 103 -13.37 -12.80 5.13
N ARG A 104 -13.53 -13.50 3.99
CA ARG A 104 -12.42 -13.85 3.08
C ARG A 104 -11.74 -12.60 2.52
N LEU A 105 -10.41 -12.59 2.47
CA LEU A 105 -9.61 -11.53 1.86
C LEU A 105 -9.74 -11.55 0.34
N VAL A 106 -9.73 -10.38 -0.27
CA VAL A 106 -9.47 -10.25 -1.71
C VAL A 106 -8.00 -10.57 -1.96
N VAL A 107 -7.70 -11.33 -3.01
CA VAL A 107 -6.33 -11.71 -3.38
C VAL A 107 -5.83 -10.73 -4.45
N ASP A 108 -5.56 -9.51 -4.03
CA ASP A 108 -5.16 -8.38 -4.88
C ASP A 108 -3.68 -7.97 -4.69
N GLY A 109 -3.02 -8.47 -3.65
CA GLY A 109 -1.67 -8.09 -3.26
C GLY A 109 -1.57 -6.76 -2.53
N VAL A 110 -2.70 -6.15 -2.15
CA VAL A 110 -2.75 -4.89 -1.41
C VAL A 110 -2.65 -5.16 0.09
N VAL A 111 -1.69 -4.50 0.74
CA VAL A 111 -1.47 -4.60 2.19
C VAL A 111 -2.36 -3.60 2.93
N GLY A 112 -3.68 -3.77 2.80
CA GLY A 112 -4.66 -2.96 3.52
C GLY A 112 -4.94 -3.48 4.94
N PRO A 113 -5.79 -2.78 5.72
CA PRO A 113 -6.10 -3.14 7.11
C PRO A 113 -6.59 -4.58 7.30
N ARG A 114 -7.33 -5.14 6.33
CA ARG A 114 -7.77 -6.54 6.39
C ARG A 114 -6.62 -7.53 6.23
N THR A 115 -5.68 -7.25 5.33
CA THR A 115 -4.44 -8.04 5.16
C THR A 115 -3.58 -7.94 6.43
N ILE A 116 -3.47 -6.75 7.02
CA ILE A 116 -2.70 -6.53 8.26
C ILE A 116 -3.33 -7.28 9.45
N LYS A 117 -4.66 -7.23 9.63
CA LYS A 117 -5.34 -8.02 10.67
C LYS A 117 -5.10 -9.52 10.50
N ALA A 118 -5.07 -10.00 9.26
CA ALA A 118 -4.77 -11.39 8.99
C ALA A 118 -3.31 -11.76 9.31
N LEU A 119 -2.36 -10.89 8.96
CA LEU A 119 -0.96 -11.04 9.36
C LEU A 119 -0.81 -11.05 10.90
N GLN A 120 -1.48 -10.14 11.62
CA GLN A 120 -1.44 -10.09 13.08
C GLN A 120 -1.99 -11.37 13.72
N ARG A 121 -3.11 -11.91 13.20
CA ARG A 121 -3.65 -13.20 13.66
C ARG A 121 -2.70 -14.36 13.36
N PHE A 122 -2.11 -14.38 12.15
CA PHE A 122 -1.10 -15.34 11.77
C PHE A 122 0.08 -15.30 12.75
N LEU A 123 0.67 -14.14 13.01
CA LEU A 123 1.76 -13.97 13.98
C LEU A 123 1.32 -14.38 15.40
N ASN A 124 0.09 -14.06 15.81
CA ASN A 124 -0.42 -14.50 17.10
C ASN A 124 -0.52 -16.03 17.23
N SER A 125 -0.74 -16.75 16.14
CA SER A 125 -0.68 -18.23 16.14
C SER A 125 0.72 -18.77 16.41
N TYR A 126 1.77 -17.95 16.21
CA TYR A 126 3.16 -18.23 16.61
C TYR A 126 3.53 -17.63 17.96
N GLY A 127 2.58 -17.05 18.70
CA GLY A 127 2.78 -16.60 20.09
C GLY A 127 3.15 -15.13 20.28
N PHE A 128 3.10 -14.27 19.25
CA PHE A 128 3.53 -12.86 19.35
C PHE A 128 2.57 -11.90 20.11
N ARG A 129 1.35 -12.34 20.48
CA ARG A 129 0.39 -11.60 21.35
C ARG A 129 0.11 -10.13 20.94
N LEU A 130 0.00 -9.86 19.65
CA LEU A 130 -0.34 -8.57 19.04
C LEU A 130 -1.82 -8.23 19.19
N ALA A 131 -2.13 -6.93 19.22
CA ALA A 131 -3.47 -6.43 18.94
C ALA A 131 -3.84 -6.68 17.47
N VAL A 132 -5.11 -7.02 17.20
CA VAL A 132 -5.62 -7.27 15.85
C VAL A 132 -6.40 -6.05 15.35
N ASP A 133 -5.69 -4.94 15.20
CA ASP A 133 -6.25 -3.62 14.86
C ASP A 133 -6.13 -3.27 13.37
N GLY A 134 -5.29 -3.98 12.62
CA GLY A 134 -5.02 -3.69 11.20
C GLY A 134 -4.05 -2.54 10.98
N ILE A 135 -3.30 -2.15 12.01
CA ILE A 135 -2.30 -1.09 11.96
C ILE A 135 -0.91 -1.71 12.16
N VAL A 136 0.04 -1.32 11.31
CA VAL A 136 1.43 -1.77 11.44
C VAL A 136 2.16 -0.82 12.39
N GLY A 137 2.05 -1.10 13.70
CA GLY A 137 2.85 -0.46 14.73
C GLY A 137 4.13 -1.24 15.06
N ASP A 138 4.95 -0.69 15.95
CA ASP A 138 6.27 -1.25 16.31
C ASP A 138 6.21 -2.72 16.72
N LEU A 139 5.18 -3.12 17.48
CA LEU A 139 5.01 -4.52 17.88
C LEU A 139 4.74 -5.45 16.69
N THR A 140 3.94 -5.02 15.72
CA THR A 140 3.68 -5.82 14.50
C THR A 140 4.93 -5.91 13.64
N THR A 141 5.66 -4.80 13.49
CA THR A 141 6.94 -4.76 12.77
C THR A 141 7.98 -5.66 13.42
N ALA A 142 8.14 -5.60 14.74
CA ALA A 142 9.09 -6.43 15.50
C ALA A 142 8.73 -7.91 15.44
N ALA A 143 7.45 -8.27 15.57
CA ALA A 143 7.00 -9.65 15.44
C ALA A 143 7.22 -10.20 14.03
N PHE A 144 6.91 -9.42 12.99
CA PHE A 144 7.16 -9.83 11.62
C PHE A 144 8.65 -9.95 11.32
N TRP A 145 9.46 -9.04 11.86
CA TRP A 145 10.92 -9.15 11.83
C TRP A 145 11.38 -10.46 12.45
N GLU A 146 11.00 -10.74 13.69
CA GLU A 146 11.45 -11.90 14.45
C GLU A 146 11.02 -13.23 13.83
N PHE A 147 9.77 -13.32 13.36
CA PHE A 147 9.28 -14.48 12.61
C PHE A 147 10.19 -14.85 11.43
N ASN A 148 10.78 -13.84 10.77
CA ASN A 148 11.64 -14.01 9.61
C ASN A 148 13.14 -14.02 9.96
N GLY A 149 13.50 -14.24 11.23
CA GLY A 149 14.89 -14.16 11.70
C GLY A 149 15.77 -15.36 11.42
N VAL A 150 15.18 -16.52 11.16
CA VAL A 150 15.94 -17.74 10.85
C VAL A 150 16.18 -17.82 9.33
N PRO A 151 17.44 -17.81 8.86
CA PRO A 151 17.74 -18.00 7.45
C PRO A 151 17.24 -19.34 6.95
N VAL A 152 16.52 -19.35 5.82
CA VAL A 152 16.10 -20.60 5.19
C VAL A 152 17.07 -20.97 4.08
N GLN A 153 17.86 -22.02 4.29
CA GLN A 153 18.74 -22.60 3.26
C GLN A 153 17.98 -23.67 2.48
N ASP A 154 17.05 -23.26 1.61
CA ASP A 154 16.32 -24.16 0.69
C ASP A 154 16.60 -23.76 -0.76
N ARG A 155 16.97 -24.73 -1.60
CA ARG A 155 17.21 -24.55 -3.04
C ARG A 155 15.95 -24.17 -3.83
N ARG A 156 14.76 -24.29 -3.22
CA ARG A 156 13.50 -23.78 -3.79
C ARG A 156 13.29 -22.28 -3.57
N CYS A 157 14.17 -21.64 -2.81
CA CYS A 157 14.03 -20.26 -2.35
C CYS A 157 15.19 -19.34 -2.78
N VAL A 158 15.97 -19.77 -3.78
CA VAL A 158 17.12 -19.03 -4.33
C VAL A 158 16.77 -18.30 -5.61
#